data_AF-M0N6U2-F1
#
_entry.id   AF-M0N6U2-F1
#
_cell.length_a   1.000
_cell.length_b   1.000
_cell.length_c   1.000
_cell.angle_alpha   90.00
_cell.angle_beta   90.00
_cell.angle_gamma   90.00
#
_symmetry.space_group_name_H-M   'P 1'
#
loop_
_entity.id
_entity.type
_entity.pdbx_description
1 polymer ?
#
loop_
_entity_poly.entity_id
_entity_poly.type
_entity_poly.pdbx_seq_one_letter_code
_entity_poly.pdbx_strand_id
1 'polypeptide(L)'
;MTDEPAGRSADRSSTQDHEPMETRLLDLAEKGRRTDGLVREHPEVLTAVVDGLLQIDTAAFVAEHPEAADQLLELLWDGLRIAAVEADLDGVTDHVTVSFAADDCSLVGHLDIDGEAGTIASGTDRATDSDVTISGPADVLVGLLAGDVDPKLGFMRGRFTIDGSTETAMALVPVLDSLSKQLPV
;
A
#
# COMPACT_ATOMS: atom_id res chain seq x y z
N MET A 1 -55.08 33.01 16.63
CA MET A 1 -55.40 32.20 15.44
C MET A 1 -54.81 32.93 14.26
N THR A 2 -53.69 32.54 13.64
CA THR A 2 -52.88 31.31 13.61
C THR A 2 -51.55 31.75 12.95
N ASP A 3 -50.41 31.70 13.63
CA ASP A 3 -49.37 30.65 13.55
C ASP A 3 -48.60 30.59 12.20
N GLU A 4 -47.37 31.11 12.26
CA GLU A 4 -46.09 30.66 11.66
C GLU A 4 -45.87 30.35 10.15
N PRO A 5 -44.59 30.41 9.70
CA PRO A 5 -44.16 30.71 8.33
C PRO A 5 -43.75 29.45 7.55
N ALA A 6 -43.87 29.50 6.22
CA ALA A 6 -43.26 28.49 5.35
C ALA A 6 -42.02 29.07 4.67
N GLY A 7 -40.92 29.11 5.43
CA GLY A 7 -39.59 29.09 4.85
C GLY A 7 -39.45 27.79 4.06
N ARG A 8 -39.58 27.87 2.74
CA ARG A 8 -39.27 26.75 1.87
C ARG A 8 -37.76 26.70 1.71
N SER A 9 -37.14 25.92 2.59
CA SER A 9 -35.81 25.36 2.42
C SER A 9 -35.74 24.76 1.02
N ALA A 10 -35.13 25.49 0.09
CA ALA A 10 -34.56 24.91 -1.10
C ALA A 10 -33.35 24.13 -0.60
N ASP A 11 -33.62 22.88 -0.28
CA ASP A 11 -32.76 21.72 -0.40
C ASP A 11 -31.48 22.04 -1.19
N ARG A 12 -30.45 22.51 -0.49
CA ARG A 12 -29.08 22.33 -0.94
C ARG A 12 -28.78 20.87 -0.64
N SER A 13 -29.31 19.98 -1.47
CA SER A 13 -28.67 18.68 -1.68
C SER A 13 -27.23 19.01 -2.05
N SER A 14 -26.33 18.88 -1.08
CA SER A 14 -24.90 18.84 -1.31
C SER A 14 -24.66 17.62 -2.18
N THR A 15 -24.72 17.79 -3.50
CA THR A 15 -23.96 16.96 -4.41
C THR A 15 -22.51 17.19 -4.00
N GLN A 16 -22.02 16.41 -3.04
CA GLN A 16 -20.59 16.18 -2.95
C GLN A 16 -20.24 15.57 -4.30
N ASP A 17 -19.73 16.39 -5.21
CA ASP A 17 -18.92 15.94 -6.33
C ASP A 17 -17.82 15.08 -5.71
N HIS A 18 -18.07 13.78 -5.61
CA HIS A 18 -17.06 12.81 -5.26
C HIS A 18 -16.18 12.75 -6.49
N GLU A 19 -15.13 13.56 -6.48
CA GLU A 19 -14.06 13.48 -7.46
C GLU A 19 -13.68 12.00 -7.64
N PRO A 20 -13.62 11.49 -8.89
CA PRO A 20 -13.35 10.09 -9.14
C PRO A 20 -12.02 9.70 -8.50
N MET A 21 -11.97 8.50 -7.91
CA MET A 21 -10.82 8.07 -7.10
C MET A 21 -9.49 8.20 -7.85
N GLU A 22 -9.51 7.88 -9.14
CA GLU A 22 -8.39 8.04 -10.05
C GLU A 22 -7.82 9.47 -10.08
N THR A 23 -8.68 10.49 -10.15
CA THR A 23 -8.23 11.90 -10.13
C THR A 23 -7.58 12.27 -8.79
N ARG A 24 -8.08 11.71 -7.68
CA ARG A 24 -7.46 11.91 -6.37
C ARG A 24 -6.07 11.28 -6.30
N LEU A 25 -5.92 10.06 -6.83
CA LEU A 25 -4.63 9.38 -6.91
C LEU A 25 -3.63 10.16 -7.76
N LEU A 26 -4.07 10.74 -8.89
CA LEU A 26 -3.23 11.61 -9.71
C LEU A 26 -2.77 12.87 -8.96
N ASP A 27 -3.65 13.51 -8.19
CA ASP A 27 -3.29 14.67 -7.36
C ASP A 27 -2.32 14.29 -6.22
N LEU A 28 -2.50 13.12 -5.60
CA LEU A 28 -1.57 12.60 -4.59
C LEU A 28 -0.20 12.29 -5.19
N ALA A 29 -0.15 11.68 -6.38
CA ALA A 29 1.09 11.42 -7.10
C ALA A 29 1.84 12.72 -7.42
N GLU A 30 1.12 13.76 -7.87
CA GLU A 30 1.70 15.07 -8.14
C GLU A 30 2.22 15.75 -6.85
N LYS A 31 1.50 15.63 -5.75
CA LYS A 31 1.95 16.13 -4.43
C LYS A 31 3.21 15.42 -3.96
N GLY A 32 3.25 14.08 -4.06
CA GLY A 32 4.43 13.29 -3.68
C GLY A 32 5.68 13.71 -4.44
N ARG A 33 5.55 13.91 -5.75
CA ARG A 33 6.65 14.40 -6.60
C ARG A 33 7.19 15.77 -6.17
N ARG A 34 6.33 16.64 -5.64
CA ARG A 34 6.68 18.03 -5.27
C ARG A 34 7.23 18.15 -3.87
N THR A 35 6.86 17.24 -2.96
CA THR A 35 7.17 17.31 -1.54
C THR A 35 7.93 16.07 -1.11
N ASP A 36 9.25 16.21 -0.96
CA ASP A 36 10.07 15.17 -0.35
C ASP A 36 9.63 14.91 1.09
N GLY A 37 9.49 13.63 1.47
CA GLY A 37 9.02 13.25 2.80
C GLY A 37 7.54 13.56 3.07
N LEU A 38 6.69 13.71 2.05
CA LEU A 38 5.26 14.01 2.19
C LEU A 38 4.56 13.10 3.21
N VAL A 39 4.84 11.80 3.18
CA VAL A 39 4.21 10.82 4.11
C VAL A 39 4.67 11.02 5.56
N ARG A 40 5.90 11.50 5.77
CA ARG A 40 6.39 11.83 7.12
C ARG A 40 5.67 13.04 7.71
N GLU A 41 5.35 14.02 6.87
CA GLU A 41 4.62 15.23 7.30
C GLU A 41 3.11 14.98 7.42
N HIS A 42 2.57 14.14 6.53
CA HIS A 42 1.15 13.86 6.37
C HIS A 42 0.92 12.34 6.28
N PRO A 43 0.89 11.61 7.41
CA PRO A 43 0.69 10.17 7.41
C PRO A 43 -0.65 9.75 6.79
N GLU A 44 -1.67 10.61 6.78
CA GLU A 44 -2.96 10.40 6.12
C GLU A 44 -2.86 10.23 4.60
N VAL A 45 -1.77 10.72 3.97
CA VAL A 45 -1.52 10.53 2.54
C VAL A 45 -1.35 9.05 2.23
N LEU A 46 -0.68 8.31 3.11
CA LEU A 46 -0.46 6.88 2.92
C LEU A 46 -1.78 6.12 2.89
N THR A 47 -2.69 6.41 3.82
CA THR A 47 -4.04 5.86 3.86
C THR A 47 -4.79 6.15 2.56
N ALA A 48 -4.73 7.39 2.09
CA ALA A 48 -5.44 7.80 0.89
C ALA A 48 -4.90 7.12 -0.38
N VAL A 49 -3.60 6.87 -0.45
CA VAL A 49 -2.99 6.11 -1.55
C VAL A 49 -3.42 4.64 -1.50
N VAL A 50 -3.33 3.99 -0.34
CA VAL A 50 -3.73 2.60 -0.16
C VAL A 50 -5.22 2.41 -0.49
N ASP A 51 -6.10 3.20 0.15
CA ASP A 51 -7.55 3.14 -0.05
C ASP A 51 -7.93 3.44 -1.50
N GLY A 52 -7.26 4.41 -2.13
CA GLY A 52 -7.48 4.73 -3.52
C GLY A 52 -7.12 3.59 -4.46
N LEU A 53 -5.95 2.96 -4.27
CA LEU A 53 -5.52 1.83 -5.08
C LEU A 53 -6.41 0.59 -4.90
N LEU A 54 -6.92 0.35 -3.69
CA LEU A 54 -7.85 -0.75 -3.40
C LEU A 54 -9.25 -0.55 -4.03
N GLN A 55 -9.62 0.69 -4.35
CA GLN A 55 -10.91 1.04 -4.94
C GLN A 55 -10.91 1.10 -6.48
N ILE A 56 -9.75 0.98 -7.11
CA ILE A 56 -9.60 0.99 -8.57
C ILE A 56 -9.04 -0.33 -9.08
N ASP A 57 -8.99 -0.49 -10.39
CA ASP A 57 -8.21 -1.53 -11.03
C ASP A 57 -6.75 -1.06 -11.12
N THR A 58 -5.90 -1.51 -10.19
CA THR A 58 -4.50 -1.04 -10.11
C THR A 58 -3.73 -1.37 -11.38
N ALA A 59 -4.00 -2.52 -12.00
CA ALA A 59 -3.31 -2.93 -13.22
C ALA A 59 -3.66 -2.01 -14.40
N ALA A 60 -4.94 -1.67 -14.56
CA ALA A 60 -5.38 -0.70 -15.57
C ALA A 60 -4.77 0.69 -15.32
N PHE A 61 -4.78 1.15 -14.07
CA PHE A 61 -4.20 2.46 -13.71
C PHE A 61 -2.70 2.53 -13.95
N VAL A 62 -1.93 1.50 -13.59
CA VAL A 62 -0.49 1.43 -13.87
C VAL A 62 -0.22 1.49 -15.37
N ALA A 63 -1.06 0.85 -16.19
CA ALA A 63 -0.92 0.86 -17.64
C ALA A 63 -1.25 2.23 -18.27
N GLU A 64 -2.24 2.94 -17.73
CA GLU A 64 -2.67 4.25 -18.22
C GLU A 64 -1.82 5.41 -17.69
N HIS A 65 -1.29 5.28 -16.48
CA HIS A 65 -0.58 6.32 -15.73
C HIS A 65 0.70 5.80 -15.06
N PRO A 66 1.69 5.29 -15.81
CA PRO A 66 2.88 4.67 -15.25
C PRO A 66 3.68 5.63 -14.35
N GLU A 67 3.85 6.90 -14.73
CA GLU A 67 4.58 7.86 -13.90
C GLU A 67 3.83 8.26 -12.63
N ALA A 68 2.49 8.15 -12.60
CA ALA A 68 1.72 8.41 -11.39
C ALA A 68 1.77 7.19 -10.46
N ALA A 69 1.66 5.99 -11.03
CA ALA A 69 1.81 4.74 -10.29
C ALA A 69 3.18 4.64 -9.60
N ASP A 70 4.28 4.94 -10.30
CA ASP A 70 5.62 4.95 -9.71
C ASP A 70 5.70 5.90 -8.50
N GLN A 71 5.11 7.09 -8.62
CA GLN A 71 5.10 8.08 -7.53
C GLN A 71 4.25 7.63 -6.34
N LEU A 72 3.10 6.98 -6.60
CA LEU A 72 2.27 6.42 -5.53
C LEU A 72 2.95 5.26 -4.84
N LEU A 73 3.68 4.43 -5.59
CA LEU A 73 4.50 3.36 -5.03
C LEU A 73 5.64 3.91 -4.17
N GLU A 74 6.33 4.95 -4.62
CA GLU A 74 7.34 5.65 -3.80
C GLU A 74 6.74 6.12 -2.47
N LEU A 75 5.55 6.75 -2.50
CA LEU A 75 4.84 7.16 -1.29
C LEU A 75 4.47 5.96 -0.39
N LEU A 76 3.98 4.87 -0.96
CA LEU A 76 3.69 3.64 -0.22
C LEU A 76 4.94 3.09 0.47
N TRP A 77 6.06 2.99 -0.26
CA TRP A 77 7.31 2.47 0.26
C TRP A 77 7.96 3.39 1.30
N ASP A 78 7.81 4.71 1.16
CA ASP A 78 8.24 5.69 2.15
C ASP A 78 7.42 5.58 3.44
N GLY A 79 6.11 5.43 3.32
CA GLY A 79 5.22 5.18 4.45
C GLY A 79 5.56 3.89 5.18
N LEU A 80 5.82 2.83 4.43
CA LEU A 80 6.20 1.54 4.98
C LEU A 80 7.56 1.61 5.72
N ARG A 81 8.51 2.41 5.22
CA ARG A 81 9.80 2.64 5.91
C ARG A 81 9.64 3.38 7.24
N ILE A 82 8.61 4.23 7.35
CA ILE A 82 8.29 4.91 8.62
C ILE A 82 7.65 3.92 9.60
N ALA A 83 6.70 3.11 9.13
CA ALA A 83 6.08 2.04 9.92
C ALA A 83 7.08 0.93 10.32
N ALA A 84 8.08 0.67 9.49
CA ALA A 84 9.10 -0.32 9.77
C ALA A 84 9.88 -0.08 11.07
N VAL A 85 10.02 1.18 11.50
CA VAL A 85 10.78 1.54 12.71
C VAL A 85 10.18 0.92 13.98
N GLU A 86 8.87 0.72 14.01
CA GLU A 86 8.17 0.12 15.16
C GLU A 86 7.73 -1.32 14.86
N ALA A 87 8.20 -1.91 13.74
CA ALA A 87 7.75 -3.24 13.34
C ALA A 87 8.30 -4.32 14.27
N ASP A 88 7.44 -5.29 14.60
CA ASP A 88 7.86 -6.50 15.31
C ASP A 88 8.64 -7.41 14.36
N LEU A 89 9.96 -7.44 14.56
CA LEU A 89 10.90 -8.24 13.78
C LEU A 89 11.35 -9.51 14.53
N ASP A 90 10.72 -9.87 15.66
CA ASP A 90 11.14 -11.02 16.49
C ASP A 90 11.18 -12.36 15.72
N GLY A 91 10.47 -12.45 14.59
CA GLY A 91 10.46 -13.61 13.71
C GLY A 91 11.60 -13.67 12.68
N VAL A 92 12.35 -12.58 12.49
CA VAL A 92 13.42 -12.46 11.49
C VAL A 92 14.74 -12.25 12.23
N THR A 93 15.62 -13.24 12.21
CA THR A 93 16.90 -13.21 12.94
C THR A 93 18.09 -12.83 12.08
N ASP A 94 17.96 -12.97 10.77
CA ASP A 94 19.02 -12.71 9.78
C ASP A 94 18.51 -11.69 8.75
N HIS A 95 19.41 -11.24 7.86
CA HIS A 95 19.03 -10.43 6.71
C HIS A 95 18.11 -11.20 5.76
N VAL A 96 16.97 -10.60 5.39
CA VAL A 96 15.99 -11.17 4.47
C VAL A 96 15.58 -10.16 3.41
N THR A 97 15.70 -10.54 2.15
CA THR A 97 15.23 -9.76 1.01
C THR A 97 13.96 -10.37 0.41
N VAL A 98 12.90 -9.56 0.31
CA VAL A 98 11.59 -9.96 -0.20
C VAL A 98 11.23 -9.10 -1.41
N SER A 99 11.05 -9.70 -2.58
CA SER A 99 10.50 -9.01 -3.74
C SER A 99 9.00 -9.23 -3.89
N PHE A 100 8.30 -8.19 -4.31
CA PHE A 100 6.91 -8.20 -4.74
C PHE A 100 6.88 -7.94 -6.24
N ALA A 101 6.13 -8.75 -6.99
CA ALA A 101 5.99 -8.57 -8.44
C ALA A 101 4.56 -8.87 -8.87
N ALA A 102 3.90 -7.85 -9.42
CA ALA A 102 2.59 -8.02 -10.05
C ALA A 102 2.71 -8.90 -11.30
N ASP A 103 1.75 -9.81 -11.51
CA ASP A 103 1.69 -10.66 -12.71
C ASP A 103 0.79 -10.09 -13.82
N ASP A 104 0.03 -9.04 -13.49
CA ASP A 104 -0.94 -8.35 -14.36
C ASP A 104 -0.49 -6.94 -14.78
N CYS A 105 0.56 -6.38 -14.19
CA CYS A 105 1.17 -5.10 -14.59
C CYS A 105 2.67 -5.03 -14.28
N SER A 106 3.31 -3.88 -14.52
CA SER A 106 4.74 -3.66 -14.29
C SER A 106 5.11 -3.34 -12.83
N LEU A 107 4.16 -3.39 -11.90
CA LEU A 107 4.38 -3.06 -10.51
C LEU A 107 5.35 -4.07 -9.87
N VAL A 108 6.45 -3.55 -9.36
CA VAL A 108 7.44 -4.30 -8.59
C VAL A 108 7.88 -3.48 -7.39
N GLY A 109 8.47 -4.16 -6.41
CA GLY A 109 9.16 -3.53 -5.30
C GLY A 109 9.81 -4.57 -4.43
N HIS A 110 10.57 -4.14 -3.44
CA HIS A 110 11.18 -5.05 -2.49
C HIS A 110 11.25 -4.47 -1.09
N LEU A 111 11.37 -5.37 -0.12
CA LEU A 111 11.73 -5.10 1.26
C LEU A 111 13.03 -5.80 1.58
N ASP A 112 13.89 -5.08 2.29
CA ASP A 112 15.13 -5.58 2.83
C ASP A 112 15.02 -5.46 4.36
N ILE A 113 14.96 -6.58 5.04
CA ILE A 113 14.71 -6.68 6.48
C ILE A 113 15.99 -7.17 7.13
N ASP A 114 16.59 -6.33 7.96
CA ASP A 114 17.71 -6.69 8.82
C ASP A 114 17.18 -6.93 10.23
N GLY A 115 17.00 -8.21 10.58
CA GLY A 115 16.54 -8.64 11.89
C GLY A 115 17.52 -8.33 13.03
N GLU A 116 18.83 -8.34 12.76
CA GLU A 116 19.86 -8.06 13.77
C GLU A 116 19.94 -6.56 14.08
N ALA A 117 19.84 -5.72 13.04
CA ALA A 117 19.82 -4.27 13.18
C ALA A 117 18.44 -3.72 13.58
N GLY A 118 17.38 -4.52 13.41
CA GLY A 118 16.01 -4.10 13.64
C GLY A 118 15.53 -3.05 12.63
N THR A 119 15.94 -3.18 11.37
CA THR A 119 15.65 -2.18 10.33
C THR A 119 14.97 -2.80 9.13
N ILE A 120 14.08 -2.05 8.47
CA ILE A 120 13.55 -2.41 7.16
C ILE A 120 13.83 -1.28 6.18
N ALA A 121 14.42 -1.62 5.04
CA ALA A 121 14.51 -0.77 3.87
C ALA A 121 13.54 -1.25 2.78
N SER A 122 13.22 -0.35 1.85
CA SER A 122 12.25 -0.58 0.78
C SER A 122 12.74 0.06 -0.51
N GLY A 123 12.36 -0.53 -1.65
CA GLY A 123 12.66 0.00 -2.97
C GLY A 123 11.57 -0.31 -4.00
N THR A 124 11.49 0.52 -5.04
CA THR A 124 10.54 0.41 -6.17
C THR A 124 11.04 -0.51 -7.29
N ASP A 125 12.27 -0.98 -7.21
CA ASP A 125 12.84 -1.95 -8.13
C ASP A 125 12.71 -3.37 -7.59
N ARG A 126 12.93 -4.34 -8.47
CA ARG A 126 13.03 -5.74 -8.06
C ARG A 126 14.43 -6.00 -7.50
N ALA A 127 14.52 -6.55 -6.31
CA ALA A 127 15.82 -6.95 -5.76
C ALA A 127 16.45 -8.07 -6.60
N THR A 128 17.76 -7.94 -6.85
CA THR A 128 18.49 -8.84 -7.76
C THR A 128 18.65 -10.25 -7.18
N ASP A 129 18.77 -10.36 -5.85
CA ASP A 129 18.95 -11.61 -5.11
C ASP A 129 17.92 -11.68 -3.96
N SER A 130 16.66 -11.95 -4.29
CA SER A 130 15.61 -12.07 -3.28
C SER A 130 15.57 -13.47 -2.66
N ASP A 131 15.52 -13.56 -1.34
CA ASP A 131 15.31 -14.81 -0.61
C ASP A 131 13.89 -15.36 -0.82
N VAL A 132 12.94 -14.43 -0.99
CA VAL A 132 11.53 -14.71 -1.28
C VAL A 132 11.03 -13.76 -2.35
N THR A 133 10.30 -14.29 -3.33
CA THR A 133 9.48 -13.50 -4.25
C THR A 133 8.01 -13.82 -4.03
N ILE A 134 7.21 -12.79 -3.76
CA ILE A 134 5.75 -12.85 -3.71
C ILE A 134 5.22 -12.33 -5.05
N SER A 135 4.39 -13.12 -5.72
CA SER A 135 3.82 -12.75 -7.03
C SER A 135 2.33 -13.00 -7.10
N GLY A 136 1.59 -12.10 -7.75
CA GLY A 136 0.14 -12.19 -7.92
C GLY A 136 -0.42 -10.88 -8.47
N PRO A 137 -1.75 -10.72 -8.55
CA PRO A 137 -2.36 -9.51 -9.09
C PRO A 137 -2.00 -8.27 -8.27
N ALA A 138 -1.83 -7.11 -8.92
CA ALA A 138 -1.43 -5.86 -8.26
C ALA A 138 -2.34 -5.51 -7.06
N ASP A 139 -3.65 -5.61 -7.21
CA ASP A 139 -4.63 -5.34 -6.14
C ASP A 139 -4.44 -6.28 -4.93
N VAL A 140 -4.04 -7.53 -5.18
CA VAL A 140 -3.78 -8.50 -4.11
C VAL A 140 -2.51 -8.14 -3.36
N LEU A 141 -1.45 -7.71 -4.07
CA LEU A 141 -0.18 -7.32 -3.45
C LEU A 141 -0.33 -6.02 -2.65
N VAL A 142 -1.04 -5.03 -3.17
CA VAL A 142 -1.38 -3.80 -2.42
C VAL A 142 -2.21 -4.16 -1.18
N GLY A 143 -3.23 -5.01 -1.34
CA GLY A 143 -4.04 -5.48 -0.22
C GLY A 143 -3.26 -6.28 0.82
N LEU A 144 -2.22 -7.00 0.42
CA LEU A 144 -1.33 -7.73 1.34
C LEU A 144 -0.54 -6.77 2.23
N LEU A 145 0.01 -5.70 1.64
CA LEU A 145 0.74 -4.67 2.37
C LEU A 145 -0.19 -3.84 3.26
N ALA A 146 -1.41 -3.56 2.77
CA ALA A 146 -2.45 -2.83 3.48
C ALA A 146 -3.07 -3.60 4.66
N GLY A 147 -2.94 -4.93 4.69
CA GLY A 147 -3.61 -5.80 5.66
C GLY A 147 -5.02 -6.26 5.26
N ASP A 148 -5.53 -5.79 4.12
CA ASP A 148 -6.81 -6.23 3.52
C ASP A 148 -6.77 -7.69 3.06
N VAL A 149 -5.58 -8.19 2.73
CA VAL A 149 -5.33 -9.60 2.41
C VAL A 149 -4.54 -10.24 3.53
N ASP A 150 -5.17 -11.15 4.28
CA ASP A 150 -4.46 -12.01 5.22
C ASP A 150 -3.40 -12.86 4.46
N PRO A 151 -2.10 -12.78 4.83
CA PRO A 151 -1.04 -13.46 4.10
C PRO A 151 -1.23 -14.98 4.01
N LYS A 152 -1.63 -15.62 5.11
CA LYS A 152 -1.77 -17.08 5.19
C LYS A 152 -2.96 -17.56 4.37
N LEU A 153 -4.11 -16.94 4.54
CA LEU A 153 -5.34 -17.26 3.81
C LEU A 153 -5.21 -16.91 2.32
N GLY A 154 -4.56 -15.79 2.00
CA GLY A 154 -4.31 -15.38 0.62
C GLY A 154 -3.47 -16.41 -0.14
N PHE A 155 -2.36 -16.85 0.44
CA PHE A 155 -1.52 -17.91 -0.12
C PHE A 155 -2.27 -19.24 -0.24
N MET A 156 -2.93 -19.71 0.84
CA MET A 156 -3.67 -20.98 0.82
C MET A 156 -4.82 -21.01 -0.19
N ARG A 157 -5.41 -19.85 -0.50
CA ARG A 157 -6.46 -19.70 -1.52
C ARG A 157 -5.91 -19.50 -2.94
N GLY A 158 -4.58 -19.43 -3.09
CA GLY A 158 -3.93 -19.19 -4.38
C GLY A 158 -4.15 -17.79 -4.94
N ARG A 159 -4.36 -16.78 -4.08
CA ARG A 159 -4.48 -15.38 -4.53
C ARG A 159 -3.13 -14.80 -4.95
N PHE A 160 -2.05 -15.34 -4.42
CA PHE A 160 -0.68 -15.04 -4.79
C PHE A 160 0.18 -16.29 -4.57
N THR A 161 1.36 -16.30 -5.17
CA THR A 161 2.37 -17.35 -5.06
C THR A 161 3.59 -16.85 -4.32
N ILE A 162 4.33 -17.77 -3.72
CA ILE A 162 5.60 -17.51 -3.04
C ILE A 162 6.64 -18.41 -3.68
N ASP A 163 7.71 -17.81 -4.19
CA ASP A 163 8.91 -18.50 -4.65
C ASP A 163 10.05 -18.21 -3.67
N GLY A 164 10.82 -19.24 -3.29
CA GLY A 164 11.88 -19.13 -2.29
C GLY A 164 11.63 -19.95 -1.02
N SER A 165 12.28 -19.56 0.08
CA SER A 165 12.22 -20.30 1.35
C SER A 165 10.86 -20.18 2.03
N THR A 166 10.20 -21.31 2.25
CA THR A 166 8.93 -21.36 3.01
C THR A 166 9.13 -20.90 4.46
N GLU A 167 10.27 -21.20 5.06
CA GLU A 167 10.61 -20.75 6.42
C GLU A 167 10.68 -19.23 6.48
N THR A 168 11.40 -18.62 5.53
CA THR A 168 11.48 -17.17 5.37
C THR A 168 10.10 -16.56 5.13
N ALA A 169 9.30 -17.15 4.23
CA ALA A 169 7.94 -16.69 3.98
C ALA A 169 7.04 -16.72 5.22
N MET A 170 7.21 -17.69 6.11
CA MET A 170 6.46 -17.76 7.37
C MET A 170 6.96 -16.74 8.40
N ALA A 171 8.27 -16.45 8.42
CA ALA A 171 8.87 -15.41 9.25
C ALA A 171 8.38 -14.00 8.86
N LEU A 172 7.98 -13.79 7.60
CA LEU A 172 7.42 -12.51 7.13
C LEU A 172 5.97 -12.24 7.59
N VAL A 173 5.22 -13.27 7.97
CA VAL A 173 3.82 -13.09 8.39
C VAL A 173 3.66 -12.08 9.54
N PRO A 174 4.39 -12.19 10.68
CA PRO A 174 4.30 -11.20 11.75
C PRO A 174 4.76 -9.81 11.29
N VAL A 175 5.74 -9.72 10.39
CA VAL A 175 6.21 -8.44 9.84
C VAL A 175 5.09 -7.77 9.03
N LEU A 176 4.44 -8.48 8.11
CA LEU A 176 3.32 -7.96 7.32
C LEU A 176 2.10 -7.59 8.20
N ASP A 177 1.82 -8.39 9.23
CA ASP A 177 0.76 -8.10 10.21
C ASP A 177 1.09 -6.86 11.05
N SER A 178 2.36 -6.68 11.44
CA SER A 178 2.82 -5.50 12.15
C SER A 178 2.77 -4.25 11.26
N LEU A 179 3.23 -4.35 10.02
CA LEU A 179 3.22 -3.25 9.05
C LEU A 179 1.80 -2.78 8.77
N SER A 180 0.86 -3.69 8.53
CA SER A 180 -0.54 -3.32 8.28
C SER A 180 -1.21 -2.62 9.46
N LYS A 181 -0.89 -2.99 10.71
CA LYS A 181 -1.40 -2.30 11.92
C LYS A 181 -0.87 -0.88 12.08
N GLN A 182 0.26 -0.59 11.48
CA GLN A 182 0.92 0.70 11.57
C GLN A 182 0.57 1.63 10.41
N LEU A 183 0.03 1.08 9.33
CA LEU A 183 -0.65 1.89 8.34
C LEU A 183 -1.87 2.52 9.04
N PRO A 184 -2.01 3.85 9.04
CA PRO A 184 -3.23 4.48 9.50
C PRO A 184 -4.35 4.01 8.57
N VAL A 185 -5.24 3.14 9.05
CA VAL A 185 -6.47 2.73 8.35
C VAL A 185 -7.69 3.32 9.05
#